data_AF-A0A442F438-F1
#
_entry.id   AF-A0A442F438-F1
#
_cell.length_a   1.000
_cell.length_b   1.000
_cell.length_c   1.000
_cell.angle_alpha   90.00
_cell.angle_beta   90.00
_cell.angle_gamma   90.00
#
_symmetry.space_group_name_H-M   'P 1'
#
loop_
_entity.id
_entity.type
_entity.pdbx_description
1 polymer ?
#
loop_
_entity_poly.entity_id
_entity_poly.type
_entity_poly.pdbx_seq_one_letter_code
_entity_poly.pdbx_strand_id
1 'polypeptide(L)'
;PIEGTPLGEAEPIEPIEFVRTIALARIMMPKSHVRLSAGRTAMSDEMQALCFFAGANSIFVGDTLLTAENPGEDKDSALFRRLGIKPMEREAQ
;
A
#
# COMPACT_ATOMS: atom_id res chain seq x y z
N PRO A 1 2.05 -14.62 -3.12
CA PRO A 1 2.44 -16.05 -3.07
C PRO A 1 3.85 -16.21 -3.68
N ILE A 2 4.68 -17.10 -3.13
CA ILE A 2 6.04 -17.37 -3.64
C ILE A 2 6.18 -18.88 -3.83
N GLU A 3 6.53 -19.30 -5.04
CA GLU A 3 6.72 -20.71 -5.39
C GLU A 3 7.71 -21.39 -4.44
N GLY A 4 7.40 -22.63 -4.04
CA GLY A 4 8.24 -23.39 -3.10
C GLY A 4 8.06 -23.06 -1.61
N THR A 5 7.27 -22.05 -1.27
CA THR A 5 6.87 -21.79 0.14
C THR A 5 5.58 -22.53 0.50
N PRO A 6 5.29 -22.82 1.80
CA PRO A 6 4.02 -23.41 2.20
C PRO A 6 2.77 -22.61 1.79
N LEU A 7 2.92 -21.32 1.48
CA LEU A 7 1.86 -20.43 1.00
C LEU A 7 1.99 -20.11 -0.50
N GLY A 8 2.75 -20.92 -1.25
CA GLY A 8 3.01 -20.70 -2.68
C GLY A 8 1.74 -20.75 -3.53
N GLU A 9 0.77 -21.57 -3.13
CA GLU A 9 -0.52 -21.77 -3.81
C GLU A 9 -1.70 -21.19 -3.01
N ALA A 10 -1.44 -20.32 -2.04
CA ALA A 10 -2.50 -19.71 -1.25
C ALA A 10 -3.40 -18.82 -2.12
N GLU A 11 -4.71 -18.95 -1.92
CA GLU A 11 -5.71 -18.11 -2.58
C GLU A 11 -5.49 -16.62 -2.28
N PRO A 12 -5.64 -15.72 -3.27
CA PRO A 12 -5.57 -14.29 -3.05
C PRO A 12 -6.67 -13.80 -2.08
N ILE A 13 -6.33 -12.81 -1.25
CA ILE A 13 -7.31 -12.13 -0.40
C ILE A 13 -8.20 -11.25 -1.29
N GLU A 14 -9.50 -11.22 -1.00
CA GLU A 14 -10.45 -10.38 -1.71
C GLU A 14 -10.15 -8.88 -1.47
N PRO A 15 -10.15 -8.03 -2.51
CA PRO A 15 -9.75 -6.62 -2.38
C PRO A 15 -10.46 -5.81 -1.29
N ILE A 16 -11.77 -5.97 -1.11
CA ILE A 16 -12.54 -5.25 -0.08
C ILE A 16 -12.17 -5.74 1.31
N GLU A 17 -11.89 -7.03 1.51
CA GLU A 17 -11.38 -7.54 2.79
C GLU A 17 -10.03 -6.92 3.16
N PHE A 18 -9.14 -6.75 2.18
CA PHE A 18 -7.87 -6.08 2.39
C PHE A 18 -8.08 -4.60 2.78
N VAL A 19 -8.92 -3.86 2.05
CA VAL A 19 -9.26 -2.47 2.37
C VAL A 19 -9.90 -2.35 3.75
N ARG A 20 -10.78 -3.29 4.12
CA ARG A 20 -11.41 -3.35 5.46
C ARG A 20 -10.37 -3.48 6.56
N THR A 21 -9.32 -4.26 6.33
CA THR A 21 -8.21 -4.43 7.28
C THR A 21 -7.47 -3.10 7.51
N ILE A 22 -7.25 -2.33 6.45
CA ILE A 22 -6.66 -0.98 6.55
C ILE A 22 -7.57 -0.03 7.35
N ALA A 23 -8.87 -0.01 7.05
CA ALA A 23 -9.84 0.82 7.77
C ALA A 23 -9.87 0.48 9.26
N LEU A 24 -9.88 -0.81 9.61
CA LEU A 24 -9.83 -1.28 10.99
C LEU A 24 -8.57 -0.79 11.69
N ALA A 25 -7.40 -0.95 11.06
CA ALA A 25 -6.13 -0.49 11.63
C ALA A 25 -6.13 1.03 11.89
N ARG A 26 -6.65 1.84 10.95
CA ARG A 26 -6.78 3.29 11.12
C ARG A 26 -7.71 3.64 12.29
N ILE A 27 -8.86 2.99 12.41
CA ILE A 27 -9.81 3.25 13.51
C ILE A 27 -9.20 2.87 14.86
N MET A 28 -8.55 1.72 14.96
CA MET A 28 -7.94 1.25 16.20
C MET A 28 -6.74 2.10 16.63
N MET A 29 -6.00 2.65 15.67
CA MET A 29 -4.74 3.36 15.91
C MET A 29 -4.72 4.71 15.17
N PRO A 30 -5.52 5.69 15.61
CA PRO A 30 -5.76 6.93 14.85
C PRO A 30 -4.51 7.78 14.64
N LYS A 31 -3.53 7.72 15.54
CA LYS A 31 -2.27 8.48 15.48
C LYS A 31 -1.14 7.76 14.75
N SER A 32 -1.31 6.48 14.42
CA SER A 32 -0.24 5.69 13.82
C SER A 32 -0.14 5.93 12.32
N HIS A 33 1.07 5.74 11.79
CA HIS A 33 1.25 5.56 10.35
C HIS A 33 0.82 4.15 9.96
N VAL A 34 -0.12 4.05 9.02
CA VAL A 34 -0.53 2.78 8.42
C VAL A 34 0.12 2.69 7.05
N ARG A 35 1.09 1.78 6.92
CA ARG A 35 1.88 1.63 5.71
C ARG A 35 1.28 0.57 4.80
N LEU A 36 0.83 0.99 3.61
CA LEU A 36 0.53 0.09 2.51
C LEU A 36 1.86 -0.35 1.89
N SER A 37 2.29 -1.58 2.15
CA SER A 37 3.65 -2.04 1.87
C SER A 37 3.70 -3.09 0.75
N ALA A 38 3.87 -4.37 1.11
CA ALA A 38 4.10 -5.45 0.18
C ALA A 38 2.85 -5.79 -0.65
N GLY A 39 3.07 -6.22 -1.89
CA GLY A 39 2.00 -6.67 -2.79
C GLY A 39 1.33 -5.57 -3.62
N ARG A 40 1.73 -4.30 -3.47
CA ARG A 40 1.17 -3.17 -4.24
C ARG A 40 1.28 -3.33 -5.75
N THR A 41 2.31 -4.03 -6.24
CA THR A 41 2.49 -4.33 -7.67
C THR A 41 1.32 -5.12 -8.24
N ALA A 42 0.70 -5.99 -7.44
CA ALA A 42 -0.46 -6.79 -7.82
C ALA A 42 -1.81 -6.08 -7.60
N MET A 43 -1.81 -4.91 -6.96
CA MET A 43 -3.04 -4.15 -6.70
C MET A 43 -3.38 -3.23 -7.87
N SER A 44 -4.68 -3.10 -8.19
CA SER A 44 -5.15 -2.08 -9.12
C SER A 44 -5.03 -0.68 -8.53
N ASP A 45 -5.07 0.35 -9.38
CA ASP A 45 -5.05 1.75 -8.95
C ASP A 45 -6.24 2.07 -8.04
N GLU A 46 -7.42 1.52 -8.34
CA GLU A 46 -8.65 1.70 -7.56
C GLU A 46 -8.53 1.06 -6.17
N MET A 47 -7.93 -0.14 -6.10
CA MET A 47 -7.69 -0.81 -4.82
C MET A 47 -6.71 0.00 -3.96
N GLN A 48 -5.61 0.50 -4.55
CA GLN A 48 -4.68 1.36 -3.84
C GLN A 48 -5.35 2.66 -3.39
N ALA A 49 -6.14 3.30 -4.26
CA ALA A 49 -6.91 4.49 -3.92
C ALA A 49 -7.86 4.25 -2.73
N LEU A 50 -8.57 3.13 -2.71
CA LEU A 50 -9.43 2.74 -1.60
C LEU A 50 -8.63 2.50 -0.31
N CYS A 51 -7.42 1.93 -0.38
CA CYS A 51 -6.56 1.77 0.79
C CYS A 51 -6.13 3.11 1.40
N PHE A 52 -5.77 4.10 0.55
CA PHE A 52 -5.45 5.44 1.03
C PHE A 52 -6.69 6.14 1.62
N PHE A 53 -7.84 6.02 0.96
CA PHE A 53 -9.10 6.54 1.48
C PHE A 53 -9.48 5.91 2.83
N ALA A 54 -9.26 4.61 2.99
CA ALA A 54 -9.52 3.87 4.22
C ALA A 54 -8.58 4.25 5.38
N GLY A 55 -7.43 4.85 5.09
CA GLY A 55 -6.54 5.42 6.11
C GLY A 55 -5.07 5.01 6.03
N ALA A 56 -4.64 4.30 4.98
CA ALA A 56 -3.21 4.16 4.71
C ALA A 56 -2.60 5.54 4.41
N ASN A 57 -1.40 5.81 4.94
CA ASN A 57 -0.73 7.11 4.80
C ASN A 57 0.80 6.97 4.70
N SER A 58 1.30 5.80 4.31
CA SER A 58 2.71 5.54 4.09
C SER A 58 2.87 4.41 3.06
N ILE A 59 3.95 4.45 2.28
CA ILE A 59 4.35 3.42 1.32
C ILE A 59 5.87 3.24 1.31
N PHE A 60 6.35 2.17 0.67
CA PHE A 60 7.73 2.08 0.19
C PHE A 60 7.82 2.64 -1.24
N VAL A 61 8.83 3.49 -1.48
CA VAL A 61 9.16 4.04 -2.80
C VAL A 61 10.51 3.48 -3.21
N GLY A 62 10.63 3.07 -4.48
CA GLY A 62 11.80 2.42 -5.05
C GLY A 62 11.41 1.18 -5.86
N ASP A 63 12.36 0.59 -6.57
CA ASP A 63 12.08 -0.49 -7.52
C ASP A 63 11.92 -1.88 -6.87
N THR A 64 12.52 -2.06 -5.69
CA THR A 64 12.54 -3.34 -4.97
C THR A 64 12.25 -3.13 -3.50
N LEU A 65 11.53 -4.07 -2.89
CA LEU A 65 11.42 -4.20 -1.43
C LEU A 65 12.68 -4.89 -0.87
N LEU A 66 12.52 -6.04 -0.22
CA LEU A 66 13.64 -6.86 0.26
C LEU A 66 14.08 -7.88 -0.80
N THR A 67 13.12 -8.53 -1.47
CA THR A 67 13.36 -9.59 -2.46
C THR A 67 12.35 -9.60 -3.60
N ALA A 68 11.31 -8.75 -3.52
CA ALA A 68 10.21 -8.69 -4.46
C ALA A 68 10.10 -7.29 -5.07
N GLU A 69 9.55 -7.22 -6.28
CA GLU A 69 9.31 -5.97 -7.00
C GLU A 69 8.38 -5.04 -6.21
N ASN A 70 8.65 -3.74 -6.31
CA ASN A 70 7.81 -2.68 -5.79
C ASN A 70 7.35 -1.79 -6.95
N PRO A 71 6.19 -1.09 -6.86
CA PRO A 71 5.84 -0.10 -7.87
C PRO A 71 6.94 0.96 -7.99
N GLY A 72 7.38 1.21 -9.22
CA GLY A 72 8.37 2.24 -9.51
C GLY A 72 7.85 3.64 -9.15
N GLU A 73 8.78 4.55 -8.86
CA GLU A 73 8.52 5.91 -8.37
C GLU A 73 7.57 6.71 -9.28
N ASP A 74 7.65 6.48 -10.60
CA ASP A 74 6.80 7.15 -11.59
C ASP A 74 5.32 6.77 -11.49
N LYS A 75 5.03 5.47 -11.25
CA LYS A 75 3.65 4.97 -11.14
C LYS A 75 2.99 5.54 -9.89
N ASP A 76 3.71 5.50 -8.77
CA ASP A 76 3.23 6.03 -7.49
C ASP A 76 2.98 7.54 -7.56
N SER A 77 3.91 8.27 -8.16
CA SER A 77 3.78 9.71 -8.38
C SER A 77 2.57 10.05 -9.26
N ALA A 78 2.32 9.27 -10.32
CA ALA A 78 1.16 9.47 -11.18
C ALA A 78 -0.17 9.21 -10.47
N LEU A 79 -0.25 8.14 -9.68
CA LEU A 79 -1.42 7.81 -8.88
C LEU A 79 -1.69 8.90 -7.84
N PHE A 80 -0.69 9.34 -7.09
CA PHE A 80 -0.84 10.38 -6.08
C PHE A 80 -1.28 11.72 -6.67
N ARG A 81 -0.79 12.09 -7.85
CA ARG A 81 -1.29 13.27 -8.58
C ARG A 81 -2.78 13.16 -8.90
N ARG A 82 -3.26 12.00 -9.37
CA ARG A 82 -4.68 11.77 -9.67
C ARG A 82 -5.56 11.82 -8.42
N LEU A 83 -5.06 11.32 -7.30
CA LEU A 83 -5.78 11.26 -6.03
C LEU A 83 -5.67 12.55 -5.20
N GLY A 84 -4.83 13.51 -5.60
CA GLY A 84 -4.57 14.74 -4.85
C GLY A 84 -3.82 14.52 -3.53
N ILE A 85 -3.10 13.40 -3.41
CA ILE A 85 -2.32 13.06 -2.22
C ILE A 85 -0.99 13.81 -2.26
N LYS A 86 -0.65 14.49 -1.17
CA LYS A 86 0.59 15.24 -1.02
C LYS A 86 1.54 14.52 -0.06
N PRO A 87 2.85 14.56 -0.31
CA PRO A 87 3.82 14.09 0.67
C PRO A 87 3.71 14.91 1.96
N MET A 88 3.98 14.28 3.09
CA MET A 88 4.07 14.95 4.38
C MET A 88 5.22 15.97 4.35
N GLU A 89 4.96 17.19 4.81
CA GLU A 89 6.00 18.21 4.98
C GLU A 89 7.00 17.73 6.03
N ARG A 90 8.28 17.77 5.68
CA ARG A 90 9.34 17.53 6.67
C ARG A 90 9.51 18.84 7.44
N GLU A 91 9.34 18.80 8.76
CA GLU A 91 9.81 19.89 9.60
C GLU A 91 11.33 20.02 9.39
N ALA A 92 11.79 21.23 9.09
CA ALA A 92 13.22 21.52 9.03
C ALA A 92 13.80 21.23 10.42
N GLN A 93 14.70 20.25 10.49
CA GLN A 93 15.47 19.95 11.71
C GLN A 93 16.53 21.02 11.95
#